data_AF-A0A3D8GWF0-F1
#
_entry.id   AF-A0A3D8GWF0-F1
#
_cell.length_a   1.000
_cell.length_b   1.000
_cell.length_c   1.000
_cell.angle_alpha   90.00
_cell.angle_beta   90.00
_cell.angle_gamma   90.00
#
_symmetry.space_group_name_H-M   'P 1'
#
loop_
_entity.id
_entity.type
_entity.pdbx_description
1 polymer ?
#
loop_
_entity_poly.entity_id
_entity_poly.type
_entity_poly.pdbx_seq_one_letter_code
_entity_poly.pdbx_strand_id
1 'polypeptide(L)'
;MPLTPLDIHNKEFTKGFRGYDEDEVNEFLDQVIKDYELILREKKELEERLNDMNDRLGHFTNIEETLNKSIIIAQEAAEEVKRIAQKEAKLIIKEAEKNADRIVNESLSKARKIALEIEDLKKQSKVFRTRFKMLIEAQLDMINNDDWDHLLDYKLDATELRASEEEDSLA
;
A
#
# COMPACT_ATOMS: atom_id res chain seq x y z
N MET A 1 0.38 71.45 20.95
CA MET A 1 1.81 71.12 20.99
C MET A 1 2.33 71.59 22.34
N PRO A 2 3.09 70.75 23.07
CA PRO A 2 3.82 71.22 24.24
C PRO A 2 4.93 72.19 23.80
N LEU A 3 5.37 73.06 24.71
CA LEU A 3 6.48 74.00 24.49
C LEU A 3 7.75 73.24 24.10
N THR A 4 8.55 73.79 23.19
CA THR A 4 9.91 73.29 22.94
C THR A 4 10.91 73.94 23.91
N PRO A 5 12.08 73.31 24.16
CA PRO A 5 13.14 73.96 24.93
C PRO A 5 13.52 75.34 24.36
N LEU A 6 13.46 75.49 23.04
CA LEU A 6 13.68 76.75 22.33
C LEU A 6 12.58 77.79 22.61
N ASP A 7 11.32 77.36 22.76
CA ASP A 7 10.21 78.24 23.14
C ASP A 7 10.33 78.73 24.58
N ILE A 8 10.92 77.93 25.46
CA ILE A 8 11.20 78.30 26.87
C ILE A 8 12.36 79.30 26.91
N HIS A 9 13.42 79.08 26.15
CA HIS A 9 14.58 79.99 26.06
C HIS A 9 14.21 81.36 25.48
N ASN A 10 13.35 81.41 24.45
CA ASN A 10 12.97 82.65 23.78
C ASN A 10 11.78 83.37 24.47
N LYS A 11 11.39 82.93 25.67
CA LYS A 11 10.22 83.46 26.36
C LYS A 11 10.55 84.78 27.06
N GLU A 12 9.97 85.87 26.57
CA GLU A 12 10.01 87.16 27.27
C GLU A 12 8.81 87.33 28.21
N PHE A 13 9.08 87.84 29.41
CA PHE A 13 8.08 88.15 30.44
C PHE A 13 7.91 89.66 30.58
N THR A 14 6.68 90.13 30.79
CA THR A 14 6.40 91.55 31.04
C THR A 14 6.76 91.93 32.49
N LYS A 15 7.41 93.09 32.68
CA LYS A 15 7.77 93.58 34.01
C LYS A 15 6.56 94.21 34.71
N GLY A 16 6.32 93.83 35.97
CA GLY A 16 5.24 94.35 36.81
C GLY A 16 5.76 94.87 38.15
N PHE A 17 5.03 95.79 38.80
CA PHE A 17 5.41 96.32 40.11
C PHE A 17 5.31 95.21 41.18
N ARG A 18 6.44 94.83 41.80
CA ARG A 18 6.66 93.63 42.63
C ARG A 18 6.62 92.29 41.87
N GLY A 19 7.46 92.14 40.84
CA GLY A 19 7.69 90.86 40.15
C GLY A 19 8.73 89.95 40.84
N TYR A 20 8.90 88.74 40.32
CA TYR A 20 10.01 87.84 40.67
C TYR A 20 11.35 88.41 40.20
N ASP A 21 12.43 87.95 40.83
CA ASP A 21 13.79 88.30 40.41
C ASP A 21 14.08 87.67 39.03
N GLU A 22 14.56 88.48 38.08
CA GLU A 22 14.81 88.03 36.71
C GLU A 22 15.98 87.04 36.65
N ASP A 23 17.01 87.20 37.50
CA ASP A 23 18.20 86.35 37.48
C ASP A 23 17.88 84.96 38.07
N GLU A 24 17.15 84.89 39.18
CA GLU A 24 16.70 83.61 39.76
C GLU A 24 15.74 82.86 38.82
N VAL A 25 14.84 83.57 38.14
CA VAL A 25 13.91 82.96 37.17
C VAL A 25 14.67 82.43 35.95
N ASN A 26 15.65 83.16 35.43
CA ASN A 26 16.46 82.71 34.30
C ASN A 26 17.30 81.47 34.66
N GLU A 27 17.92 81.44 35.84
CA GLU A 27 18.69 80.27 36.30
C GLU A 27 17.79 79.03 36.46
N PHE A 28 16.57 79.21 36.95
CA PHE A 28 15.57 78.13 37.00
C PHE A 28 15.13 77.68 35.60
N LEU A 29 14.87 78.61 34.68
CA LEU A 29 14.48 78.30 33.30
C LEU A 29 15.59 77.55 32.55
N ASP A 30 16.87 77.86 32.78
CA ASP A 30 18.00 77.12 32.23
C ASP A 30 18.03 75.66 32.70
N GLN A 31 17.71 75.42 33.98
CA GLN A 31 17.58 74.06 34.52
C GLN A 31 16.37 73.33 33.90
N VAL A 32 15.23 74.00 33.79
CA VAL A 32 14.02 73.44 33.15
C VAL A 32 14.32 73.08 31.69
N ILE A 33 15.03 73.93 30.94
CA ILE A 33 15.40 73.66 29.54
C ILE A 33 16.22 72.38 29.42
N LYS A 34 17.24 72.19 30.27
CA LYS A 34 18.09 70.98 30.28
C LYS A 34 17.28 69.73 30.58
N ASP A 35 16.43 69.78 31.60
CA ASP A 35 15.60 68.64 32.00
C ASP A 35 14.56 68.32 30.91
N TYR A 36 14.00 69.34 30.25
CA TYR A 36 13.06 69.16 29.14
C TYR A 36 13.73 68.53 27.91
N GLU A 37 14.96 68.94 27.58
CA GLU A 37 15.75 68.31 26.51
C GLU A 37 16.03 66.83 26.81
N LEU A 38 16.38 66.51 28.07
CA LEU A 38 16.62 65.13 28.50
C LEU A 38 15.36 64.28 28.32
N ILE A 39 14.22 64.76 28.81
CA ILE A 39 12.92 64.07 28.69
C ILE A 39 12.55 63.87 27.22
N LEU A 40 12.73 64.88 26.36
CA LEU A 40 12.44 64.76 24.93
C LEU A 40 13.31 63.70 24.24
N ARG A 41 14.59 63.61 24.62
CA ARG A 41 15.50 62.58 24.12
C ARG A 41 15.10 61.19 24.56
N GLU A 42 14.83 61.01 25.86
CA GLU A 42 14.37 59.73 26.40
C GLU A 42 13.03 59.30 25.79
N LYS A 43 12.09 60.23 25.63
CA LYS A 43 10.82 59.97 24.95
C LYS A 43 11.06 59.43 23.54
N LYS A 44 11.93 60.09 22.76
CA LYS A 44 12.23 59.66 21.40
C LYS A 44 12.85 58.26 21.37
N GLU A 45 13.79 57.97 22.28
CA GLU A 45 14.42 56.66 22.38
C GLU A 45 13.42 55.56 22.78
N LEU A 46 12.51 55.87 23.71
CA LEU A 46 11.43 54.95 24.10
C LEU A 46 10.44 54.72 22.96
N GLU A 47 10.07 55.75 22.19
CA GLU A 47 9.20 55.62 21.01
C GLU A 47 9.86 54.76 19.91
N GLU A 48 11.17 54.92 19.69
CA GLU A 48 11.93 54.08 18.76
C GLU A 48 11.96 52.61 19.22
N ARG A 49 12.22 52.35 20.51
CA ARG A 49 12.20 50.99 21.08
C ARG A 49 10.81 50.37 21.03
N LEU A 50 9.76 51.15 21.27
CA LEU A 50 8.37 50.69 21.19
C LEU A 50 8.03 50.24 19.76
N ASN A 51 8.45 51.02 18.76
CA ASN A 51 8.24 50.66 17.36
C ASN A 51 9.00 49.37 16.99
N ASP A 52 10.28 49.23 17.36
CA ASP A 52 11.04 47.98 17.12
C ASP A 52 10.37 46.76 17.79
N MET A 53 9.89 46.91 19.03
CA MET A 53 9.17 45.84 19.72
C MET A 53 7.85 45.49 19.04
N ASN A 54 7.09 46.48 18.58
CA ASN A 54 5.83 46.24 17.86
C ASN A 54 6.06 45.54 16.53
N ASP A 55 7.11 45.90 15.79
CA ASP A 55 7.47 45.25 14.53
C ASP A 55 7.84 43.78 14.76
N ARG A 56 8.65 43.50 15.79
CA ARG A 56 8.99 42.12 16.19
C ARG A 56 7.74 41.33 16.61
N LEU A 57 6.85 41.95 17.38
CA LEU A 57 5.61 41.32 17.81
C LEU A 57 4.73 40.96 16.61
N GLY A 58 4.57 41.88 15.65
CA GLY A 58 3.85 41.61 14.40
C GLY A 58 4.45 40.45 13.60
N HIS A 59 5.79 40.38 13.52
CA HIS A 59 6.48 39.27 12.90
C HIS A 59 6.21 37.93 13.61
N PHE A 60 6.24 37.91 14.94
CA PHE A 60 5.92 36.69 15.71
C PHE A 60 4.46 36.26 15.53
N THR A 61 3.51 37.19 15.53
CA THR A 61 2.10 36.90 15.26
C THR A 61 1.91 36.26 13.88
N ASN A 62 2.59 36.78 12.85
CA ASN A 62 2.53 36.20 11.50
C ASN A 62 3.14 34.79 11.44
N ILE A 63 4.24 34.55 12.15
CA ILE A 63 4.84 33.22 12.27
C ILE A 63 3.86 32.27 12.96
N GLU A 64 3.27 32.69 14.08
CA GLU A 64 2.30 31.88 14.82
C GLU A 64 1.09 31.50 13.94
N GLU A 65 0.55 32.46 13.20
CA GLU A 65 -0.57 32.20 12.29
C GLU A 65 -0.18 31.23 11.17
N THR A 66 1.01 31.41 10.59
CA THR A 66 1.52 30.53 9.53
C THR A 66 1.77 29.11 10.06
N LEU A 67 2.37 29.00 11.25
CA LEU A 67 2.64 27.73 11.90
C LEU A 67 1.33 26.99 12.22
N ASN A 68 0.34 27.68 12.78
CA ASN A 68 -0.98 27.11 13.05
C ASN A 68 -1.65 26.59 11.77
N LYS A 69 -1.59 27.36 10.67
CA LYS A 69 -2.09 26.90 9.36
C LYS A 69 -1.34 25.66 8.86
N SER A 70 0.00 25.65 8.97
CA SER A 70 0.80 24.49 8.57
C SER A 70 0.47 23.23 9.38
N ILE A 71 0.22 23.37 10.69
CA ILE A 71 -0.17 22.25 11.56
C ILE A 71 -1.52 21.67 11.11
N ILE A 72 -2.50 22.52 10.82
CA ILE A 72 -3.82 22.08 10.34
C ILE A 72 -3.69 21.33 9.02
N ILE A 73 -2.95 21.89 8.06
CA ILE A 73 -2.72 21.25 6.75
C ILE A 73 -2.01 19.89 6.93
N ALA A 74 -1.02 19.80 7.81
CA ALA A 74 -0.33 18.56 8.10
C ALA A 74 -1.27 17.50 8.71
N GLN A 75 -2.17 17.92 9.61
CA GLN A 75 -3.17 17.03 10.20
C GLN A 75 -4.17 16.53 9.15
N GLU A 76 -4.72 17.43 8.32
CA GLU A 76 -5.64 17.05 7.23
C GLU A 76 -4.98 16.08 6.25
N ALA A 77 -3.72 16.33 5.87
CA ALA A 77 -2.98 15.44 5.00
C ALA A 77 -2.74 14.06 5.66
N ALA A 78 -2.42 14.03 6.95
CA ALA A 78 -2.24 12.77 7.69
C ALA A 78 -3.55 11.98 7.79
N GLU A 79 -4.67 12.64 8.06
CA GLU A 79 -5.99 12.01 8.09
C GLU A 79 -6.40 11.49 6.71
N GLU A 80 -6.10 12.23 5.64
CA GLU A 80 -6.39 11.80 4.28
C GLU A 80 -5.59 10.55 3.89
N VAL A 81 -4.29 10.53 4.17
CA VAL A 81 -3.43 9.37 3.93
C VAL A 81 -3.95 8.15 4.71
N LYS A 82 -4.33 8.33 5.98
CA LYS A 82 -4.91 7.26 6.80
C LYS A 82 -6.21 6.72 6.18
N ARG A 83 -7.09 7.60 5.70
CA ARG A 83 -8.36 7.23 5.07
C ARG A 83 -8.15 6.45 3.78
N ILE A 84 -7.23 6.89 2.93
CA ILE A 84 -6.87 6.20 1.68
C ILE A 84 -6.30 4.83 1.99
N ALA A 85 -5.32 4.73 2.89
CA ALA A 85 -4.71 3.47 3.29
C ALA A 85 -5.73 2.47 3.84
N GLN A 86 -6.69 2.92 4.66
CA GLN A 86 -7.77 2.07 5.16
C GLN A 86 -8.70 1.56 4.06
N LYS A 87 -9.02 2.41 3.07
CA LYS A 87 -9.86 2.02 1.93
C LYS A 87 -9.14 1.01 1.05
N GLU A 88 -7.87 1.25 0.76
CA GLU A 88 -7.02 0.37 -0.04
C GLU A 88 -6.82 -0.98 0.63
N ALA A 89 -6.52 -1.00 1.94
CA ALA A 89 -6.42 -2.24 2.71
C ALA A 89 -7.71 -3.08 2.64
N LYS A 90 -8.90 -2.44 2.75
CA LYS A 90 -10.18 -3.13 2.60
C LYS A 90 -10.38 -3.71 1.19
N LEU A 91 -9.95 -2.99 0.16
CA LEU A 91 -10.03 -3.48 -1.22
C LEU A 91 -9.10 -4.68 -1.44
N ILE A 92 -7.86 -4.62 -0.95
CA ILE A 92 -6.90 -5.72 -1.02
C ILE A 92 -7.44 -6.97 -0.34
N ILE A 93 -8.00 -6.84 0.87
CA ILE A 93 -8.60 -7.98 1.60
C ILE A 93 -9.74 -8.57 0.78
N LYS A 94 -10.67 -7.74 0.29
CA LYS A 94 -11.82 -8.21 -0.50
C LYS A 94 -11.41 -8.90 -1.80
N GLU A 95 -10.37 -8.39 -2.47
CA GLU A 95 -9.85 -9.01 -3.69
C GLU A 95 -9.14 -10.33 -3.40
N ALA A 96 -8.36 -10.40 -2.32
CA ALA A 96 -7.71 -11.62 -1.86
C ALA A 96 -8.74 -12.71 -1.50
N GLU A 97 -9.81 -12.35 -0.77
CA GLU A 97 -10.93 -13.25 -0.45
C GLU A 97 -11.58 -13.79 -1.72
N LYS A 98 -11.95 -12.91 -2.65
CA LYS A 98 -12.55 -13.32 -3.94
C LYS A 98 -11.64 -14.25 -4.74
N ASN A 99 -10.34 -13.98 -4.75
CA ASN A 99 -9.38 -14.82 -5.46
C ASN A 99 -9.20 -16.17 -4.77
N ALA A 100 -9.17 -16.21 -3.44
CA ALA A 100 -9.13 -17.44 -2.66
C ALA A 100 -10.36 -18.31 -2.94
N ASP A 101 -11.56 -17.72 -2.90
CA ASP A 101 -12.81 -18.42 -3.22
C ASP A 101 -12.79 -18.99 -4.63
N ARG A 102 -12.28 -18.23 -5.61
CA ARG A 102 -12.13 -18.69 -6.99
C ARG A 102 -11.20 -19.91 -7.08
N ILE A 103 -10.03 -19.84 -6.43
CA ILE A 103 -9.05 -20.93 -6.44
C ILE A 103 -9.62 -22.19 -5.79
N VAL A 104 -10.31 -22.04 -4.65
CA VAL A 104 -10.95 -23.16 -3.94
C VAL A 104 -12.02 -23.80 -4.81
N ASN A 105 -12.91 -23.01 -5.41
CA ASN A 105 -13.97 -23.53 -6.28
C ASN A 105 -13.41 -24.23 -7.53
N GLU A 106 -12.38 -23.67 -8.16
CA GLU A 106 -11.71 -24.29 -9.30
C GLU A 106 -11.06 -25.62 -8.90
N SER A 107 -10.39 -25.66 -7.75
CA SER A 107 -9.76 -26.86 -7.21
C SER A 107 -10.79 -27.94 -6.88
N LEU A 108 -11.91 -27.58 -6.26
CA LEU A 108 -13.02 -28.49 -5.97
C LEU A 108 -13.64 -29.05 -7.26
N SER A 109 -13.81 -28.22 -8.29
CA SER A 109 -14.33 -28.67 -9.59
C SER A 109 -13.37 -29.66 -10.26
N LYS A 110 -12.06 -29.38 -10.27
CA LYS A 110 -11.03 -30.31 -10.75
C LYS A 110 -11.03 -31.61 -9.97
N ALA A 111 -11.10 -31.55 -8.64
CA ALA A 111 -11.13 -32.74 -7.79
C ALA A 111 -12.35 -33.63 -8.10
N ARG A 112 -13.54 -33.02 -8.29
CA ARG A 112 -14.75 -33.76 -8.70
C ARG A 112 -14.60 -34.41 -10.06
N LYS A 113 -14.03 -33.70 -11.03
CA LYS A 113 -13.77 -34.25 -12.37
C LYS A 113 -12.84 -35.47 -12.31
N ILE A 114 -11.73 -35.35 -11.58
CA ILE A 114 -10.78 -36.44 -11.39
C ILE A 114 -11.46 -37.63 -10.68
N ALA A 115 -12.30 -37.39 -9.67
CA ALA A 115 -13.02 -38.45 -8.99
C ALA A 115 -13.94 -39.24 -9.94
N LEU A 116 -14.66 -38.54 -10.82
CA LEU A 116 -15.50 -39.17 -11.84
C LEU A 116 -14.67 -39.95 -12.87
N GLU A 117 -13.54 -39.40 -13.33
CA GLU A 117 -12.62 -40.09 -14.23
C GLU A 117 -12.05 -41.38 -13.60
N ILE A 118 -11.73 -41.35 -12.31
CA ILE A 118 -11.28 -42.53 -11.56
C ILE A 118 -12.39 -43.59 -11.49
N GLU A 119 -13.64 -43.18 -11.27
CA GLU A 119 -14.78 -44.10 -11.21
C GLU A 119 -15.02 -44.78 -12.57
N ASP A 120 -14.97 -44.00 -13.65
CA ASP A 120 -15.11 -44.54 -15.01
C ASP A 120 -13.96 -45.50 -15.35
N LEU A 121 -12.71 -45.14 -15.03
CA LEU A 121 -11.55 -46.00 -15.25
C LEU A 121 -11.66 -47.31 -14.47
N LYS A 122 -12.16 -47.28 -13.23
CA LYS A 122 -12.43 -48.50 -12.44
C LYS A 122 -13.49 -49.38 -13.12
N LYS A 123 -14.56 -48.79 -13.65
CA LYS A 123 -15.59 -49.52 -14.39
C LYS A 123 -15.01 -50.15 -15.65
N GLN A 124 -14.25 -49.40 -16.44
CA GLN A 124 -13.55 -49.90 -17.62
C GLN A 124 -12.59 -51.05 -17.29
N SER A 125 -11.80 -50.91 -16.22
CA SER A 125 -10.89 -51.95 -15.74
C SER A 125 -11.64 -53.24 -15.35
N LYS A 126 -12.78 -53.12 -14.66
CA LYS A 126 -13.63 -54.28 -14.32
C LYS A 126 -14.16 -54.98 -15.57
N VAL A 127 -14.65 -54.22 -16.55
CA VAL A 127 -15.13 -54.78 -17.83
C VAL A 127 -14.00 -55.45 -18.59
N PHE A 128 -12.84 -54.80 -18.69
CA PHE A 128 -11.65 -55.36 -19.33
C PHE A 128 -11.23 -56.67 -18.67
N ARG A 129 -11.15 -56.70 -17.33
CA ARG A 129 -10.82 -57.92 -16.56
C ARG A 129 -11.80 -59.06 -16.88
N THR A 130 -13.10 -58.80 -16.90
CA THR A 130 -14.10 -59.83 -17.23
C THR A 130 -13.93 -60.33 -18.66
N ARG A 131 -13.74 -59.43 -19.64
CA ARG A 131 -13.51 -59.81 -21.05
C ARG A 131 -12.24 -60.63 -21.23
N PHE A 132 -11.16 -60.22 -20.56
CA PHE A 132 -9.89 -60.93 -20.60
C PHE A 132 -10.03 -62.33 -19.98
N LYS A 133 -10.72 -62.44 -18.84
CA LYS A 133 -10.99 -63.72 -18.20
C LYS A 133 -11.77 -64.66 -19.13
N MET A 134 -12.86 -64.19 -19.74
CA MET A 134 -13.64 -65.00 -20.70
C MET A 134 -12.81 -65.45 -21.90
N LEU A 135 -11.93 -64.58 -22.41
CA LEU A 135 -11.04 -64.93 -23.52
C LEU A 135 -10.07 -66.04 -23.11
N ILE A 136 -9.44 -65.94 -21.94
CA ILE A 136 -8.55 -67.00 -21.44
C ILE A 136 -9.31 -68.30 -21.17
N GLU A 137 -10.51 -68.23 -20.58
CA GLU A 137 -11.36 -69.40 -20.36
C GLU A 137 -11.73 -70.08 -21.68
N ALA A 138 -12.09 -69.32 -22.72
CA ALA A 138 -12.37 -69.87 -24.05
C ALA A 138 -11.13 -70.51 -24.72
N GLN A 139 -9.95 -69.90 -24.56
CA GLN A 139 -8.70 -70.47 -25.06
C GLN A 139 -8.30 -71.75 -24.31
N LEU A 140 -8.54 -71.80 -22.99
CA LEU A 140 -8.33 -73.00 -22.19
C LEU A 140 -9.31 -74.11 -22.58
N ASP A 141 -10.59 -73.77 -22.80
CA ASP A 141 -11.61 -74.72 -23.25
C ASP A 141 -11.24 -75.33 -24.60
N MET A 142 -10.76 -74.52 -25.54
CA MET A 142 -10.25 -75.00 -26.83
C MET A 142 -9.06 -75.97 -26.70
N ILE A 143 -8.16 -75.77 -25.73
CA ILE A 143 -7.02 -76.67 -25.49
C ILE A 143 -7.46 -77.94 -24.78
N ASN A 144 -8.39 -77.83 -23.84
CA ASN A 144 -8.88 -78.95 -23.04
C ASN A 144 -9.90 -79.81 -23.80
N ASN A 145 -10.43 -79.34 -24.93
CA ASN A 145 -11.30 -80.15 -25.77
C ASN A 145 -10.44 -81.22 -26.47
N ASP A 146 -10.94 -82.46 -26.50
CA ASP A 146 -10.27 -83.62 -27.12
C ASP A 146 -10.03 -83.45 -28.63
N ASP A 147 -10.46 -82.32 -29.22
CA ASP A 147 -10.18 -81.91 -30.60
C ASP A 147 -8.68 -81.92 -30.93
N TRP A 148 -7.82 -81.56 -29.97
CA TRP A 148 -6.36 -81.64 -30.15
C TRP A 148 -5.85 -83.08 -30.12
N ASP A 149 -6.39 -83.92 -29.24
CA ASP A 149 -6.04 -85.33 -29.19
C ASP A 149 -6.46 -86.03 -30.50
N HIS A 150 -7.64 -85.70 -31.04
CA HIS A 150 -8.08 -86.18 -32.36
C HIS A 150 -7.24 -85.65 -33.53
N LEU A 151 -6.76 -84.40 -33.48
CA LEU A 151 -5.87 -83.84 -34.49
C LEU A 151 -4.47 -84.50 -34.46
N LEU A 152 -3.97 -84.83 -33.27
CA LEU A 152 -2.67 -85.46 -33.07
C LEU A 152 -2.67 -86.97 -33.31
N ASP A 153 -3.82 -87.64 -33.18
CA ASP A 153 -3.98 -89.07 -33.51
C ASP A 153 -4.06 -89.33 -35.03
N TYR A 154 -3.97 -88.29 -35.87
CA TYR A 154 -3.78 -88.44 -37.30
C TYR A 154 -2.36 -88.95 -37.59
N LYS A 155 -2.18 -90.27 -37.48
CA LYS A 155 -1.03 -90.96 -38.07
C LYS A 155 -1.06 -90.70 -39.57
N LEU A 156 -0.21 -89.78 -40.02
CA LEU A 156 0.19 -89.72 -41.41
C LEU A 156 0.75 -91.11 -41.73
N ASP A 157 0.04 -91.88 -42.55
CA ASP A 157 0.49 -93.19 -42.97
C ASP A 157 1.70 -92.99 -43.91
N ALA A 158 2.88 -92.83 -43.31
CA ALA A 158 4.16 -92.71 -44.03
C ALA A 158 4.51 -93.99 -44.82
N THR A 159 3.62 -94.98 -44.80
CA THR A 159 3.68 -96.20 -45.59
C THR A 159 3.26 -95.95 -47.05
N GLU A 160 2.37 -94.99 -47.33
CA GLU A 160 1.94 -94.68 -48.72
C GLU A 160 2.98 -93.84 -49.50
N LEU A 161 3.80 -93.03 -48.80
CA LEU A 161 4.89 -92.27 -49.44
C LEU A 161 6.08 -93.15 -49.86
N ARG A 162 6.29 -94.31 -49.23
CA ARG A 162 7.34 -95.26 -49.63
C ARG A 162 6.92 -96.16 -50.79
N ALA A 163 5.61 -96.42 -50.96
CA ALA A 163 5.11 -97.18 -52.09
C ALA A 163 5.30 -96.45 -53.43
N SER A 164 5.23 -95.11 -53.44
CA SER A 164 5.46 -94.35 -54.68
C SER A 164 6.94 -94.23 -55.07
N GLU A 165 7.89 -94.35 -54.12
CA GLU A 165 9.33 -94.34 -54.45
C GLU A 165 9.83 -95.69 -54.97
N GLU A 166 9.20 -96.81 -54.58
CA GLU A 166 9.57 -98.14 -55.08
C GLU A 166 9.02 -98.42 -56.50
N GLU A 167 7.85 -97.88 -56.87
CA GLU A 167 7.31 -97.98 -58.24
C GLU A 167 8.14 -97.19 -59.28
N ASP A 168 8.67 -96.02 -58.92
CA ASP A 168 9.55 -95.23 -59.81
C ASP A 168 10.98 -95.80 -59.94
N SER A 169 11.36 -96.79 -59.12
CA SER A 169 12.66 -97.47 -59.23
C SER A 169 12.64 -98.75 -60.08
N LEU A 170 11.45 -99.22 -60.46
CA LEU A 170 11.22 -100.47 -61.18
C LEU A 170 10.50 -100.30 -62.54
N ALA A 171 10.36 -99.06 -63.03
CA ALA A 171 9.91 -98.72 -64.40
C ALA A 171 10.94 -97.84 -65.12
#